data_AF-Q235T7-F1
#
_entry.id   AF-Q235T7-F1
#
_cell.length_a   1.000
_cell.length_b   1.000
_cell.length_c   1.000
_cell.angle_alpha   90.00
_cell.angle_beta   90.00
_cell.angle_gamma   90.00
#
_symmetry.space_group_name_H-M   'P 1'
#
loop_
_entity.id
_entity.type
_entity.pdbx_description
1 polymer ?
#
loop_
_entity_poly.entity_id
_entity_poly.type
_entity_poly.pdbx_seq_one_letter_code
_entity_poly.pdbx_strand_id
1 'polypeptide(L)'
;MTILKLFIASLLVYQIFATPGVDVTCSAVTCTTSGTCPNPPTVPGSLTWQNGGDTGKCAINSCPANTQSGLTGASDLFCQSCPGTTVDGVKAIYANTALTGCVAAIETCGATRAENTWTNSDCLACNGSSSQYAKADKSGCQASPVSTAAGADVTCSDTTCTTSGTCPNPPTVPGSLTWQNGGDTGKCAINSCPANTSSGLTGASDLFCQSCPGTTVDGVKAIYANTALTGCVAAIETCGATRAENTWTNSDCLACNGSSSQYAKADKSGCQASPVSTAAGADVTCSAATCTTSGTCPNPPTAPAGLTWQNGEDTGKCAINSCPANTSSGLTGASDLFCQSCPGTTVDGVKAIYANTALTGCVAAIQTCGATRADNTWTNSDCLACNGSSSQYAKADRSGCQASPVSIAAGADVTCSAATCTTSGTCPNPPTAPAGLNWQNGVVTGKCAINSCPANTSSGLTGASDLFCQSCPGTTVGRVTAVYANTALTGCVAATATCSANRTANTWTNADCLACNGSSSQYAKADKSSCQATAPSSSTNSMIILSSVLFLISFLF
;
A
#
# COMPACT_ATOMS: atom_id res chain seq x y z
N MET A 1 26.36 -29.73 -7.38
CA MET A 1 25.32 -30.76 -7.62
C MET A 1 25.17 -31.75 -6.47
N THR A 2 26.17 -31.93 -5.60
CA THR A 2 26.15 -32.82 -4.41
C THR A 2 25.35 -32.25 -3.23
N ILE A 3 25.37 -30.93 -2.98
CA ILE A 3 24.61 -30.29 -1.88
C ILE A 3 23.10 -30.39 -2.09
N LEU A 4 22.62 -30.20 -3.33
CA LEU A 4 21.19 -30.34 -3.67
C LEU A 4 20.70 -31.78 -3.47
N LYS A 5 21.53 -32.78 -3.80
CA LYS A 5 21.20 -34.20 -3.56
C LYS A 5 21.16 -34.55 -2.07
N LEU A 6 22.05 -33.94 -1.25
CA LEU A 6 22.02 -34.07 0.21
C LEU A 6 20.77 -33.42 0.81
N PHE A 7 20.35 -32.24 0.32
CA PHE A 7 19.10 -31.61 0.75
C PHE A 7 17.86 -32.43 0.36
N ILE A 8 17.81 -32.96 -0.87
CA ILE A 8 16.71 -33.82 -1.33
C ILE A 8 16.69 -35.14 -0.56
N ALA A 9 17.85 -35.76 -0.29
CA ALA A 9 17.94 -36.95 0.54
C ALA A 9 17.52 -36.66 1.99
N SER A 10 17.90 -35.52 2.55
CA SER A 10 17.49 -35.12 3.91
C SER A 10 16.00 -34.79 4.00
N LEU A 11 15.40 -34.20 2.95
CA LEU A 11 13.94 -34.00 2.86
C LEU A 11 13.20 -35.34 2.69
N LEU A 12 13.74 -36.27 1.89
CA LEU A 12 13.15 -37.60 1.71
C LEU A 12 13.25 -38.45 2.98
N VAL A 13 14.35 -38.36 3.74
CA VAL A 13 14.48 -39.05 5.03
C VAL A 13 13.53 -38.47 6.08
N TYR A 14 13.27 -37.16 6.05
CA TYR A 14 12.28 -36.52 6.94
C TYR A 14 10.84 -37.00 6.67
N GLN A 15 10.52 -37.40 5.44
CA GLN A 15 9.19 -37.93 5.06
C GLN A 15 8.98 -39.41 5.47
N ILE A 16 10.04 -40.13 5.90
CA ILE A 16 9.97 -41.59 6.16
C ILE A 16 9.72 -41.93 7.64
N PHE A 17 9.89 -40.98 8.57
CA PHE A 17 9.68 -41.20 10.02
C PHE A 17 8.37 -40.61 10.55
N ALA A 18 7.29 -40.70 9.77
CA ALA A 18 5.98 -40.36 10.32
C ALA A 18 5.50 -41.48 11.24
N THR A 19 5.39 -41.17 12.54
CA THR A 19 4.94 -42.13 13.53
C THR A 19 3.43 -42.34 13.38
N PRO A 20 2.94 -43.60 13.43
CA PRO A 20 1.52 -43.86 13.60
C PRO A 20 0.97 -43.11 14.81
N GLY A 21 -0.30 -42.71 14.73
CA GLY A 21 -1.00 -42.10 15.83
C GLY A 21 -1.21 -43.07 17.00
N VAL A 22 -1.56 -42.50 18.14
CA VAL A 22 -1.97 -43.23 19.34
C VAL A 22 -3.36 -43.82 19.12
N ASP A 23 -3.60 -44.99 19.72
CA ASP A 23 -4.88 -45.67 19.72
C ASP A 23 -5.97 -44.85 20.41
N VAL A 24 -7.07 -44.60 19.70
CA VAL A 24 -8.27 -43.90 20.17
C VAL A 24 -9.52 -44.74 19.95
N THR A 25 -10.62 -44.38 20.61
CA THR A 25 -11.90 -45.10 20.49
C THR A 25 -12.79 -44.41 19.46
N CYS A 26 -13.17 -45.11 18.40
CA CYS A 26 -14.18 -44.66 17.45
C CYS A 26 -15.56 -45.30 17.74
N SER A 27 -16.59 -44.95 16.95
CA SER A 27 -17.96 -45.43 17.18
C SER A 27 -18.18 -46.91 16.81
N ALA A 28 -17.24 -47.55 16.08
CA ALA A 28 -17.27 -48.98 15.77
C ALA A 28 -15.88 -49.63 15.89
N VAL A 29 -15.87 -50.96 15.83
CA VAL A 29 -14.70 -51.83 16.13
C VAL A 29 -13.66 -51.86 15.00
N THR A 30 -14.01 -51.48 13.77
CA THR A 30 -13.11 -51.50 12.60
C THR A 30 -12.99 -50.11 11.97
N CYS A 31 -11.77 -49.63 11.78
CA CYS A 31 -11.47 -48.21 11.53
C CYS A 31 -11.38 -47.84 10.04
N THR A 32 -11.47 -48.84 9.15
CA THR A 32 -11.30 -48.68 7.70
C THR A 32 -12.60 -48.36 6.95
N THR A 33 -13.75 -48.43 7.63
CA THR A 33 -15.07 -48.17 7.02
C THR A 33 -15.45 -46.71 7.20
N SER A 34 -15.70 -46.00 6.10
CA SER A 34 -16.16 -44.60 6.10
C SER A 34 -17.37 -44.41 7.02
N GLY A 35 -17.33 -43.39 7.89
CA GLY A 35 -18.37 -43.09 8.88
C GLY A 35 -18.13 -43.67 10.30
N THR A 36 -17.09 -44.48 10.50
CA THR A 36 -16.75 -45.05 11.82
C THR A 36 -15.99 -44.08 12.73
N CYS A 37 -15.07 -43.33 12.15
CA CYS A 37 -14.39 -42.21 12.80
C CYS A 37 -14.75 -40.93 12.02
N PRO A 38 -14.70 -39.74 12.64
CA PRO A 38 -14.77 -38.48 11.90
C PRO A 38 -13.72 -38.46 10.80
N ASN A 39 -14.03 -37.83 9.66
CA ASN A 39 -13.04 -37.70 8.58
C ASN A 39 -11.76 -37.05 9.13
N PRO A 40 -10.57 -37.60 8.85
CA PRO A 40 -9.33 -36.96 9.24
C PRO A 40 -9.17 -35.62 8.52
N PRO A 41 -8.28 -34.73 8.99
CA PRO A 41 -8.03 -33.45 8.34
C PRO A 41 -7.72 -33.64 6.85
N THR A 42 -8.29 -32.79 6.00
CA THR A 42 -8.07 -32.85 4.54
C THR A 42 -6.70 -32.30 4.13
N VAL A 43 -6.06 -31.57 5.04
CA VAL A 43 -4.69 -31.09 4.91
C VAL A 43 -3.91 -31.54 6.15
N PRO A 44 -2.80 -32.28 5.98
CA PRO A 44 -2.23 -32.81 4.72
C PRO A 44 -3.04 -33.96 4.11
N GLY A 45 -3.15 -34.03 2.78
CA GLY A 45 -4.08 -34.89 2.02
C GLY A 45 -3.77 -36.40 1.94
N SER A 46 -3.21 -37.00 2.99
CA SER A 46 -2.84 -38.43 3.03
C SER A 46 -3.21 -39.15 4.34
N LEU A 47 -3.90 -38.45 5.24
CA LEU A 47 -4.28 -38.98 6.54
C LEU A 47 -5.45 -39.96 6.39
N THR A 48 -5.27 -41.17 6.89
CA THR A 48 -6.34 -42.18 6.97
C THR A 48 -6.39 -42.81 8.35
N TRP A 49 -7.59 -43.20 8.77
CA TRP A 49 -7.75 -44.06 9.93
C TRP A 49 -7.35 -45.50 9.57
N GLN A 50 -6.62 -46.14 10.47
CA GLN A 50 -6.29 -47.56 10.42
C GLN A 50 -6.66 -48.22 11.75
N ASN A 51 -6.73 -49.55 11.76
CA ASN A 51 -6.90 -50.29 13.02
C ASN A 51 -5.67 -50.03 13.91
N GLY A 52 -5.94 -49.76 15.18
CA GLY A 52 -4.93 -49.54 16.21
C GLY A 52 -4.21 -50.83 16.61
N GLY A 53 -3.27 -50.70 17.55
CA GLY A 53 -2.58 -51.84 18.15
C GLY A 53 -3.50 -52.69 19.03
N ASP A 54 -4.47 -52.06 19.70
CA ASP A 54 -5.46 -52.69 20.55
C ASP A 54 -6.75 -53.04 19.77
N THR A 55 -7.36 -54.17 20.12
CA THR A 55 -8.61 -54.62 19.48
C THR A 55 -9.73 -53.61 19.70
N GLY A 56 -10.34 -53.14 18.61
CA GLY A 56 -11.43 -52.16 18.64
C GLY A 56 -10.97 -50.71 18.81
N LYS A 57 -9.68 -50.42 18.68
CA LYS A 57 -9.13 -49.05 18.65
C LYS A 57 -8.70 -48.65 17.24
N CYS A 58 -8.60 -47.35 17.02
CA CYS A 58 -8.20 -46.75 15.76
C CYS A 58 -7.01 -45.83 15.95
N ALA A 59 -6.16 -45.72 14.95
CA ALA A 59 -5.04 -44.77 14.94
C ALA A 59 -4.96 -44.08 13.57
N ILE A 60 -4.38 -42.88 13.53
CA ILE A 60 -4.02 -42.24 12.26
C ILE A 60 -2.77 -42.92 11.69
N ASN A 61 -2.80 -43.23 10.39
CA ASN A 61 -1.72 -43.94 9.70
C ASN A 61 -0.34 -43.29 9.87
N SER A 62 -0.26 -41.97 9.81
CA SER A 62 0.98 -41.24 10.05
C SER A 62 0.69 -39.80 10.48
N CYS A 63 1.03 -39.45 11.72
CA CYS A 63 0.77 -38.12 12.24
C CYS A 63 1.64 -37.05 11.56
N PRO A 64 1.08 -35.89 11.21
CA PRO A 64 1.86 -34.76 10.71
C PRO A 64 2.89 -34.31 11.76
N ALA A 65 4.07 -33.88 11.29
CA ALA A 65 5.12 -33.35 12.18
C ALA A 65 4.69 -32.07 12.94
N ASN A 66 3.73 -31.32 12.41
CA ASN A 66 3.11 -30.18 13.08
C ASN A 66 1.58 -30.33 13.05
N THR A 67 0.98 -30.51 14.20
CA THR A 67 -0.47 -30.58 14.38
C THR A 67 -1.04 -29.32 15.02
N GLN A 68 -0.22 -28.33 15.39
CA GLN A 68 -0.65 -27.11 16.07
C GLN A 68 -1.32 -26.10 15.14
N SER A 69 -1.06 -26.17 13.83
CA SER A 69 -1.59 -25.24 12.83
C SER A 69 -1.50 -25.83 11.41
N GLY A 70 -2.22 -25.21 10.46
CA GLY A 70 -2.14 -25.57 9.04
C GLY A 70 -2.97 -26.81 8.66
N LEU A 71 -3.78 -27.33 9.59
CA LEU A 71 -4.75 -28.38 9.31
C LEU A 71 -6.04 -27.76 8.76
N THR A 72 -6.84 -28.60 8.10
CA THR A 72 -8.21 -28.23 7.70
C THR A 72 -9.15 -29.35 8.13
N GLY A 73 -10.04 -29.08 9.08
CA GLY A 73 -10.97 -30.07 9.60
C GLY A 73 -10.40 -30.95 10.71
N ALA A 74 -9.51 -30.39 11.55
CA ALA A 74 -9.07 -31.06 12.78
C ALA A 74 -10.27 -31.36 13.70
N SER A 75 -10.23 -32.51 14.35
CA SER A 75 -11.22 -32.93 15.35
C SER A 75 -10.51 -33.37 16.63
N ASP A 76 -11.20 -33.36 17.77
CA ASP A 76 -10.64 -33.86 19.03
C ASP A 76 -10.15 -35.30 18.90
N LEU A 77 -10.87 -36.15 18.16
CA LEU A 77 -10.46 -37.54 17.96
C LEU A 77 -9.16 -37.64 17.16
N PHE A 78 -9.01 -36.80 16.12
CA PHE A 78 -7.74 -36.68 15.40
C PHE A 78 -6.63 -36.20 16.35
N CYS A 79 -6.87 -35.15 17.15
CA CYS A 79 -5.87 -34.59 18.05
C CYS A 79 -5.50 -35.52 19.22
N GLN A 80 -6.39 -36.44 19.61
CA GLN A 80 -6.05 -37.50 20.56
C GLN A 80 -5.14 -38.56 19.94
N SER A 81 -5.34 -38.90 18.65
CA SER A 81 -4.48 -39.84 17.94
C SER A 81 -3.14 -39.20 17.53
N CYS A 82 -3.15 -37.92 17.16
CA CYS A 82 -1.98 -37.13 16.81
C CYS A 82 -1.85 -35.88 17.70
N PRO A 83 -1.45 -36.03 18.97
CA PRO A 83 -1.31 -34.90 19.89
C PRO A 83 -0.32 -33.86 19.38
N GLY A 84 -0.62 -32.59 19.62
CA GLY A 84 0.35 -31.50 19.46
C GLY A 84 1.33 -31.42 20.64
N THR A 85 2.19 -30.40 20.59
CA THR A 85 3.13 -30.13 21.67
C THR A 85 2.40 -29.80 22.97
N THR A 86 2.86 -30.41 24.06
CA THR A 86 2.37 -30.11 25.41
C THR A 86 2.80 -28.69 25.81
N VAL A 87 1.88 -27.90 26.36
CA VAL A 87 2.14 -26.54 26.87
C VAL A 87 1.81 -26.54 28.36
N ASP A 88 2.77 -26.14 29.21
CA ASP A 88 2.61 -26.08 30.67
C ASP A 88 2.07 -27.36 31.31
N GLY A 89 2.47 -28.52 30.77
CA GLY A 89 2.02 -29.85 31.24
C GLY A 89 0.64 -30.29 30.74
N VAL A 90 -0.06 -29.45 29.97
CA VAL A 90 -1.35 -29.78 29.33
C VAL A 90 -1.12 -30.31 27.91
N LYS A 91 -1.65 -31.50 27.62
CA LYS A 91 -1.50 -32.13 26.31
C LYS A 91 -2.38 -31.44 25.26
N ALA A 92 -1.85 -31.22 24.06
CA ALA A 92 -2.61 -30.63 22.96
C ALA A 92 -3.46 -31.68 22.21
N ILE A 93 -4.53 -32.14 22.85
CA ILE A 93 -5.39 -33.24 22.37
C ILE A 93 -6.79 -32.79 21.92
N TYR A 94 -7.06 -31.49 21.91
CA TYR A 94 -8.35 -30.94 21.48
C TYR A 94 -8.16 -30.08 20.23
N ALA A 95 -9.12 -30.09 19.32
CA ALA A 95 -9.09 -29.21 18.15
C ALA A 95 -9.52 -27.79 18.55
N ASN A 96 -8.88 -26.77 18.00
CA ASN A 96 -9.33 -25.39 18.16
C ASN A 96 -10.68 -25.13 17.47
N THR A 97 -11.33 -24.01 17.77
CA THR A 97 -12.67 -23.71 17.22
C THR A 97 -12.66 -23.48 15.70
N ALA A 98 -11.50 -23.11 15.14
CA ALA A 98 -11.30 -22.96 13.70
C ALA A 98 -11.04 -24.29 12.96
N LEU A 99 -10.89 -25.41 13.68
CA LEU A 99 -10.53 -26.73 13.14
C LEU A 99 -9.21 -26.73 12.35
N THR A 100 -8.27 -25.86 12.73
CA THR A 100 -6.98 -25.65 12.06
C THR A 100 -5.78 -26.23 12.80
N GLY A 101 -5.96 -26.70 14.02
CA GLY A 101 -4.87 -27.21 14.84
C GLY A 101 -5.33 -27.86 16.15
N CYS A 102 -4.43 -28.63 16.75
CA CYS A 102 -4.55 -29.26 18.05
C CYS A 102 -3.94 -28.36 19.13
N VAL A 103 -4.68 -28.12 20.20
CA VAL A 103 -4.38 -27.10 21.22
C VAL A 103 -4.42 -27.67 22.63
N ALA A 104 -3.56 -27.14 23.50
CA ALA A 104 -3.44 -27.52 24.90
C ALA A 104 -4.50 -26.79 25.74
N ALA A 105 -5.74 -27.29 25.69
CA ALA A 105 -6.85 -26.88 26.54
C ALA A 105 -7.13 -27.96 27.60
N ILE A 106 -7.70 -27.59 28.74
CA ILE A 106 -8.04 -28.54 29.82
C ILE A 106 -9.25 -29.41 29.48
N GLU A 107 -10.09 -28.94 28.57
CA GLU A 107 -11.27 -29.62 28.01
C GLU A 107 -11.41 -29.28 26.52
N THR A 108 -12.32 -29.97 25.82
CA THR A 108 -12.65 -29.71 24.42
C THR A 108 -13.00 -28.23 24.15
N CYS A 109 -12.63 -27.72 22.98
CA CYS A 109 -13.04 -26.41 22.49
C CYS A 109 -14.41 -26.44 21.78
N GLY A 110 -14.97 -27.64 21.58
CA GLY A 110 -16.21 -27.85 20.84
C GLY A 110 -17.49 -27.72 21.68
N ALA A 111 -18.62 -28.02 21.05
CA ALA A 111 -19.96 -27.90 21.65
C ALA A 111 -20.22 -28.86 22.83
N THR A 112 -19.36 -29.85 23.05
CA THR A 112 -19.47 -30.84 24.12
C THR A 112 -18.68 -30.47 25.37
N ARG A 113 -18.11 -29.25 25.43
CA ARG A 113 -17.44 -28.75 26.64
C ARG A 113 -18.45 -28.61 27.79
N ALA A 114 -18.04 -28.92 29.01
CA ALA A 114 -18.89 -28.71 30.17
C ALA A 114 -19.20 -27.21 30.34
N GLU A 115 -20.43 -26.89 30.74
CA GLU A 115 -20.82 -25.50 30.99
C GLU A 115 -20.00 -24.91 32.13
N ASN A 116 -19.65 -23.63 32.00
CA ASN A 116 -18.99 -22.84 33.05
C ASN A 116 -17.56 -23.31 33.44
N THR A 117 -16.84 -23.95 32.51
CA THR A 117 -15.45 -24.42 32.72
C THR A 117 -14.40 -23.66 31.93
N TRP A 118 -14.73 -22.60 31.18
CA TRP A 118 -13.75 -21.84 30.42
C TRP A 118 -12.76 -21.09 31.33
N THR A 119 -11.47 -21.21 31.02
CA THR A 119 -10.39 -20.39 31.60
C THR A 119 -9.79 -19.48 30.55
N ASN A 120 -9.05 -18.43 30.96
CA ASN A 120 -8.35 -17.57 30.01
C ASN A 120 -7.36 -18.36 29.15
N SER A 121 -6.64 -19.32 29.74
CA SER A 121 -5.72 -20.19 29.01
C SER A 121 -6.45 -21.02 27.95
N ASP A 122 -7.62 -21.57 28.27
CA ASP A 122 -8.44 -22.29 27.29
C ASP A 122 -8.97 -21.37 26.19
N CYS A 123 -9.40 -20.18 26.55
CA CYS A 123 -9.92 -19.22 25.59
C CYS A 123 -8.85 -18.80 24.58
N LEU A 124 -7.64 -18.51 25.06
CA LEU A 124 -6.49 -18.23 24.21
C LEU A 124 -6.11 -19.46 23.35
N ALA A 125 -6.06 -20.66 23.93
CA ALA A 125 -5.72 -21.87 23.20
C ALA A 125 -6.76 -22.21 22.11
N CYS A 126 -8.05 -22.14 22.43
CA CYS A 126 -9.14 -22.55 21.55
C CYS A 126 -9.49 -21.51 20.48
N ASN A 127 -9.35 -20.21 20.76
CA ASN A 127 -9.82 -19.12 19.89
C ASN A 127 -8.72 -18.14 19.45
N GLY A 128 -7.50 -18.27 19.99
CA GLY A 128 -6.43 -17.30 19.80
C GLY A 128 -6.75 -15.92 20.39
N SER A 129 -6.08 -14.90 19.89
CA SER A 129 -6.25 -13.51 20.35
C SER A 129 -7.63 -12.92 20.05
N SER A 130 -8.43 -13.57 19.19
CA SER A 130 -9.77 -13.11 18.83
C SER A 130 -10.78 -13.19 19.99
N SER A 131 -10.56 -14.10 20.95
CA SER A 131 -11.40 -14.31 22.13
C SER A 131 -10.61 -15.01 23.23
N GLN A 132 -9.63 -14.31 23.81
CA GLN A 132 -8.65 -14.88 24.73
C GLN A 132 -9.05 -14.88 26.22
N TYR A 133 -10.18 -14.27 26.58
CA TYR A 133 -10.61 -14.17 27.98
C TYR A 133 -11.87 -14.98 28.22
N ALA A 134 -11.91 -15.72 29.33
CA ALA A 134 -13.16 -16.33 29.78
C ALA A 134 -14.14 -15.25 30.24
N LYS A 135 -15.43 -15.48 29.98
CA LYS A 135 -16.51 -14.70 30.61
C LYS A 135 -16.47 -14.90 32.14
N ALA A 136 -17.03 -13.94 32.89
CA ALA A 136 -17.02 -14.00 34.36
C ALA A 136 -17.76 -15.22 34.91
N ASP A 137 -18.83 -15.66 34.24
CA ASP A 137 -19.60 -16.88 34.53
C ASP A 137 -18.92 -18.16 34.01
N LYS A 138 -17.80 -18.03 33.28
CA LYS A 138 -17.06 -19.09 32.57
C LYS A 138 -17.87 -19.82 31.49
N SER A 139 -19.00 -19.27 31.04
CA SER A 139 -19.88 -19.92 30.05
C SER A 139 -19.30 -19.90 28.62
N GLY A 140 -18.30 -19.07 28.37
CA GLY A 140 -17.64 -18.94 27.07
C GLY A 140 -16.44 -18.01 27.09
N CYS A 141 -15.96 -17.68 25.90
CA CYS A 141 -14.85 -16.75 25.71
C CYS A 141 -15.31 -15.40 25.14
N GLN A 142 -14.48 -14.38 25.32
CA GLN A 142 -14.68 -13.02 24.87
C GLN A 142 -13.33 -12.36 24.54
N ALA A 143 -13.37 -11.34 23.69
CA ALA A 143 -12.19 -10.62 23.21
C ALA A 143 -11.53 -9.74 24.29
N SER A 144 -12.32 -9.26 25.27
CA SER A 144 -11.87 -8.33 26.30
C SER A 144 -12.17 -8.87 27.71
N PRO A 145 -11.33 -8.60 28.72
CA PRO A 145 -11.63 -9.00 30.09
C PRO A 145 -12.81 -8.18 30.64
N VAL A 146 -13.74 -8.84 31.34
CA VAL A 146 -14.76 -8.16 32.15
C VAL A 146 -14.13 -7.85 33.50
N SER A 147 -14.09 -6.57 33.91
CA SER A 147 -13.78 -6.21 35.28
C SER A 147 -15.08 -6.20 36.09
N THR A 148 -15.14 -6.98 37.16
CA THR A 148 -16.36 -7.11 38.00
C THR A 148 -16.58 -5.93 38.95
N ALA A 149 -15.77 -4.87 38.85
CA ALA A 149 -15.94 -3.66 39.63
C ALA A 149 -16.97 -2.73 38.98
N ALA A 150 -17.97 -2.32 39.76
CA ALA A 150 -18.82 -1.20 39.38
C ALA A 150 -17.99 0.06 39.14
N GLY A 151 -18.45 0.90 38.23
CA GLY A 151 -17.82 2.19 37.96
C GLY A 151 -17.90 3.15 39.13
N ALA A 152 -17.12 4.22 39.06
CA ALA A 152 -17.18 5.32 40.00
C ALA A 152 -18.53 6.07 39.89
N ASP A 153 -18.97 6.62 41.01
CA ASP A 153 -20.16 7.44 41.11
C ASP A 153 -20.01 8.76 40.32
N VAL A 154 -20.95 9.00 39.41
CA VAL A 154 -21.06 10.23 38.60
C VAL A 154 -22.42 10.88 38.79
N THR A 155 -22.51 12.16 38.41
CA THR A 155 -23.77 12.92 38.50
C THR A 155 -24.46 12.92 37.15
N CYS A 156 -25.67 12.36 37.07
CA CYS A 156 -26.54 12.45 35.90
C CYS A 156 -27.60 13.56 36.08
N SER A 157 -28.51 13.73 35.12
CA SER A 157 -29.49 14.82 35.13
C SER A 157 -30.69 14.62 36.07
N ASP A 158 -30.84 13.44 36.70
CA ASP A 158 -31.89 13.14 37.68
C ASP A 158 -31.35 12.20 38.78
N THR A 159 -32.15 11.98 39.81
CA THR A 159 -31.86 11.28 41.07
C THR A 159 -31.90 9.75 41.00
N THR A 160 -32.45 9.16 39.93
CA THR A 160 -32.53 7.69 39.73
C THR A 160 -31.96 7.27 38.38
N CYS A 161 -31.05 6.28 38.38
CA CYS A 161 -30.18 6.00 37.24
C CYS A 161 -30.69 4.91 36.29
N THR A 162 -31.82 4.29 36.61
CA THR A 162 -32.38 3.13 35.88
C THR A 162 -33.40 3.52 34.82
N THR A 163 -33.81 4.79 34.76
CA THR A 163 -34.81 5.30 33.82
C THR A 163 -34.12 5.80 32.55
N SER A 164 -34.54 5.30 31.38
CA SER A 164 -34.01 5.73 30.08
C SER A 164 -34.16 7.23 29.88
N GLY A 165 -33.08 7.93 29.51
CA GLY A 165 -33.05 9.40 29.34
C GLY A 165 -32.39 10.18 30.48
N THR A 166 -32.03 9.52 31.59
CA THR A 166 -31.44 10.17 32.78
C THR A 166 -29.92 10.35 32.68
N CYS A 167 -29.24 9.35 32.14
CA CYS A 167 -27.83 9.42 31.76
C CYS A 167 -27.74 9.19 30.24
N PRO A 168 -26.69 9.68 29.56
CA PRO A 168 -26.43 9.30 28.18
C PRO A 168 -26.40 7.78 28.05
N ASN A 169 -26.87 7.25 26.91
CA ASN A 169 -26.78 5.81 26.65
C ASN A 169 -25.32 5.36 26.82
N PRO A 170 -25.06 4.30 27.59
CA PRO A 170 -23.72 3.75 27.71
C PRO A 170 -23.23 3.23 26.35
N PRO A 171 -21.90 3.06 26.17
CA PRO A 171 -21.35 2.53 24.93
C PRO A 171 -22.01 1.21 24.51
N THR A 172 -22.32 1.05 23.23
CA THR A 172 -22.94 -0.17 22.70
C THR A 172 -21.96 -1.33 22.59
N VAL A 173 -20.67 -1.04 22.66
CA VAL A 173 -19.57 -2.01 22.73
C VAL A 173 -18.69 -1.65 23.93
N PRO A 174 -18.44 -2.60 24.86
CA PRO A 174 -18.96 -3.97 24.92
C PRO A 174 -20.47 -4.03 25.29
N GLY A 175 -21.21 -4.95 24.66
CA GLY A 175 -22.66 -5.09 24.88
C GLY A 175 -22.96 -5.74 26.23
N SER A 176 -23.35 -4.95 27.23
CA SER A 176 -23.86 -5.33 28.58
C SER A 176 -23.84 -4.15 29.57
N LEU A 177 -23.30 -3.00 29.16
CA LEU A 177 -23.17 -1.82 30.01
C LEU A 177 -24.54 -1.21 30.28
N THR A 178 -24.87 -1.05 31.55
CA THR A 178 -26.08 -0.34 32.00
C THR A 178 -25.72 0.61 33.14
N TRP A 179 -26.48 1.70 33.25
CA TRP A 179 -26.43 2.56 34.42
C TRP A 179 -27.18 1.89 35.58
N GLN A 180 -26.60 1.99 36.77
CA GLN A 180 -27.20 1.61 38.04
C GLN A 180 -27.08 2.76 39.02
N ASN A 181 -27.87 2.71 40.11
CA ASN A 181 -27.69 3.65 41.21
C ASN A 181 -26.30 3.44 41.84
N GLY A 182 -25.62 4.55 42.07
CA GLY A 182 -24.31 4.60 42.71
C GLY A 182 -24.36 4.31 44.21
N GLY A 183 -23.19 4.39 44.86
CA GLY A 183 -23.08 4.26 46.31
C GLY A 183 -23.70 5.44 47.07
N ASP A 184 -23.60 6.64 46.50
CA ASP A 184 -24.18 7.86 47.05
C ASP A 184 -25.60 8.15 46.49
N THR A 185 -26.45 8.73 47.34
CA THR A 185 -27.83 9.09 46.94
C THR A 185 -27.81 10.11 45.80
N GLY A 186 -28.50 9.81 44.70
CA GLY A 186 -28.57 10.67 43.52
C GLY A 186 -27.35 10.58 42.60
N LYS A 187 -26.45 9.60 42.80
CA LYS A 187 -25.33 9.30 41.89
C LYS A 187 -25.60 8.03 41.08
N CYS A 188 -24.95 7.94 39.94
CA CYS A 188 -25.04 6.82 39.01
C CYS A 188 -23.67 6.19 38.80
N ALA A 189 -23.63 4.88 38.58
CA ALA A 189 -22.42 4.15 38.21
C ALA A 189 -22.71 3.21 37.04
N ILE A 190 -21.69 2.89 36.24
CA ILE A 190 -21.78 1.81 35.27
C ILE A 190 -21.71 0.48 36.02
N ASN A 191 -22.61 -0.44 35.69
CA ASN A 191 -22.74 -1.75 36.33
C ASN A 191 -21.42 -2.55 36.39
N SER A 192 -20.60 -2.47 35.35
CA SER A 192 -19.31 -3.15 35.27
C SER A 192 -18.43 -2.45 34.24
N CYS A 193 -17.29 -1.89 34.69
CA CYS A 193 -16.39 -1.21 33.77
C CYS A 193 -15.66 -2.20 32.85
N PRO A 194 -15.52 -1.91 31.55
CA PRO A 194 -14.62 -2.67 30.69
C PRO A 194 -13.19 -2.60 31.21
N ALA A 195 -12.42 -3.68 31.08
CA ALA A 195 -11.01 -3.68 31.51
C ALA A 195 -10.12 -2.73 30.70
N ASN A 196 -10.53 -2.37 29.48
CA ASN A 196 -9.91 -1.33 28.69
C ASN A 196 -10.99 -0.38 28.17
N THR A 197 -10.95 0.87 28.58
CA THR A 197 -11.82 1.94 28.09
C THR A 197 -11.09 2.95 27.22
N SER A 198 -9.76 2.82 27.03
CA SER A 198 -8.96 3.74 26.21
C SER A 198 -9.17 3.57 24.70
N SER A 199 -9.78 2.48 24.25
CA SER A 199 -10.08 2.23 22.83
C SER A 199 -11.11 1.11 22.64
N GLY A 200 -11.69 0.99 21.44
CA GLY A 200 -12.57 -0.12 21.05
C GLY A 200 -14.01 0.00 21.55
N LEU A 201 -14.40 1.17 22.05
CA LEU A 201 -15.76 1.50 22.42
C LEU A 201 -16.52 2.03 21.20
N THR A 202 -17.85 2.02 21.28
CA THR A 202 -18.72 2.70 20.31
C THR A 202 -19.71 3.54 21.10
N GLY A 203 -19.60 4.87 20.98
CA GLY A 203 -20.47 5.80 21.69
C GLY A 203 -20.00 6.11 23.12
N ALA A 204 -18.68 6.18 23.34
CA ALA A 204 -18.12 6.69 24.60
C ALA A 204 -18.60 8.12 24.86
N SER A 205 -18.88 8.43 26.13
CA SER A 205 -19.23 9.79 26.58
C SER A 205 -18.38 10.18 27.79
N ASP A 206 -18.25 11.47 28.05
CA ASP A 206 -17.51 11.96 29.23
C ASP A 206 -18.07 11.37 30.54
N LEU A 207 -19.40 11.24 30.65
CA LEU A 207 -20.02 10.62 31.83
C LEU A 207 -19.66 9.14 31.96
N PHE A 208 -19.66 8.39 30.86
CA PHE A 208 -19.16 7.01 30.87
C PHE A 208 -17.69 6.97 31.29
N CYS A 209 -16.83 7.83 30.73
CA CYS A 209 -15.40 7.85 31.03
C CYS A 209 -15.09 8.33 32.45
N GLN A 210 -15.95 9.12 33.07
CA GLN A 210 -15.83 9.48 34.49
C GLN A 210 -16.17 8.29 35.40
N SER A 211 -17.19 7.48 35.03
CA SER A 211 -17.55 6.27 35.77
C SER A 211 -16.57 5.13 35.53
N CYS A 212 -16.06 4.98 34.30
CA CYS A 212 -15.08 3.98 33.90
C CYS A 212 -13.84 4.64 33.25
N PRO A 213 -12.96 5.25 34.06
CA PRO A 213 -11.77 5.93 33.55
C PRO A 213 -10.85 5.00 32.77
N GLY A 214 -10.22 5.55 31.73
CA GLY A 214 -9.14 4.90 31.02
C GLY A 214 -7.82 4.94 31.79
N THR A 215 -6.76 4.54 31.11
CA THR A 215 -5.41 4.58 31.67
C THR A 215 -4.96 6.02 31.90
N THR A 216 -4.44 6.31 33.10
CA THR A 216 -3.84 7.61 33.41
C THR A 216 -2.55 7.80 32.62
N VAL A 217 -2.35 8.98 32.02
CA VAL A 217 -1.13 9.34 31.28
C VAL A 217 -0.51 10.56 31.95
N ASP A 218 0.75 10.47 32.36
CA ASP A 218 1.49 11.56 33.02
C ASP A 218 0.75 12.21 34.21
N GLY A 219 0.00 11.39 34.97
CA GLY A 219 -0.79 11.85 36.11
C GLY A 219 -2.16 12.47 35.76
N VAL A 220 -2.50 12.59 34.47
CA VAL A 220 -3.80 13.06 33.99
C VAL A 220 -4.76 11.88 33.84
N LYS A 221 -5.91 11.95 34.51
CA LYS A 221 -6.94 10.89 34.46
C LYS A 221 -7.63 10.87 33.09
N ALA A 222 -7.85 9.68 32.54
CA ALA A 222 -8.55 9.51 31.27
C ALA A 222 -10.08 9.46 31.44
N ILE A 223 -10.67 10.61 31.74
CA ILE A 223 -12.10 10.75 32.09
C ILE A 223 -12.94 11.44 30.99
N TYR A 224 -12.33 11.78 29.85
CA TYR A 224 -13.02 12.42 28.74
C TYR A 224 -13.10 11.47 27.54
N ALA A 225 -14.21 11.49 26.81
CA ALA A 225 -14.31 10.74 25.57
C ALA A 225 -13.55 11.46 24.45
N ASN A 226 -12.85 10.70 23.59
CA ASN A 226 -12.23 11.28 22.39
C ASN A 226 -13.29 11.74 21.38
N THR A 227 -12.88 12.51 20.38
CA THR A 227 -13.82 13.09 19.39
C THR A 227 -14.48 12.03 18.50
N ALA A 228 -13.86 10.86 18.37
CA ALA A 228 -14.40 9.71 17.64
C ALA A 228 -15.38 8.86 18.47
N LEU A 229 -15.55 9.14 19.77
CA LEU A 229 -16.37 8.38 20.72
C LEU A 229 -15.97 6.90 20.83
N THR A 230 -14.68 6.60 20.64
CA THR A 230 -14.12 5.24 20.62
C THR A 230 -13.30 4.89 21.86
N GLY A 231 -13.04 5.86 22.75
CA GLY A 231 -12.24 5.63 23.95
C GLY A 231 -12.22 6.81 24.90
N CYS A 232 -11.80 6.52 26.13
CA CYS A 232 -11.56 7.47 27.22
C CYS A 232 -10.10 7.89 27.23
N VAL A 233 -9.85 9.20 27.22
CA VAL A 233 -8.54 9.79 26.98
C VAL A 233 -8.15 10.78 28.07
N ALA A 234 -6.85 10.82 28.35
CA ALA A 234 -6.25 11.72 29.32
C ALA A 234 -6.01 13.09 28.66
N ALA A 235 -7.02 13.95 28.78
CA ALA A 235 -6.96 15.36 28.38
C ALA A 235 -7.16 16.25 29.61
N ILE A 236 -6.60 17.46 29.59
CA ILE A 236 -6.69 18.43 30.68
C ILE A 236 -8.12 18.97 30.82
N GLU A 237 -8.85 19.04 29.70
CA GLU A 237 -10.26 19.39 29.62
C GLU A 237 -10.98 18.44 28.65
N THR A 238 -12.32 18.55 28.58
CA THR A 238 -13.12 17.77 27.63
C THR A 238 -12.65 17.94 26.17
N CYS A 239 -12.83 16.89 25.38
CA CYS A 239 -12.60 16.91 23.93
C CYS A 239 -13.83 17.43 23.14
N GLY A 240 -14.96 17.65 23.83
CA GLY A 240 -16.24 18.04 23.24
C GLY A 240 -16.40 19.55 23.04
N ALA A 241 -17.61 19.92 22.58
CA ALA A 241 -17.97 21.31 22.26
C ALA A 241 -18.03 22.26 23.47
N THR A 242 -17.94 21.73 24.69
CA THR A 242 -17.98 22.50 25.94
C THR A 242 -16.59 22.82 26.49
N ARG A 243 -15.52 22.48 25.76
CA ARG A 243 -14.15 22.87 26.12
C ARG A 243 -14.02 24.40 26.13
N ALA A 244 -13.25 24.95 27.07
CA ALA A 244 -13.00 26.38 27.12
C ALA A 244 -12.22 26.83 25.86
N GLU A 245 -12.55 28.02 25.35
CA GLU A 245 -11.85 28.56 24.18
C GLU A 245 -10.37 28.79 24.48
N ASN A 246 -9.51 28.52 23.49
CA ASN A 246 -8.08 28.81 23.54
C ASN A 246 -7.28 28.02 24.61
N THR A 247 -7.75 26.82 24.99
CA THR A 247 -7.08 25.94 25.97
C THR A 247 -6.45 24.68 25.37
N TRP A 248 -6.46 24.48 24.05
CA TRP A 248 -5.88 23.29 23.44
C TRP A 248 -4.36 23.25 23.59
N THR A 249 -3.85 22.08 24.01
CA THR A 249 -2.41 21.75 24.01
C THR A 249 -2.13 20.63 23.00
N ASN A 250 -0.87 20.43 22.63
CA ASN A 250 -0.50 19.32 21.74
C ASN A 250 -0.88 17.96 22.36
N SER A 251 -0.69 17.80 23.67
CA SER A 251 -1.08 16.59 24.39
C SER A 251 -2.58 16.35 24.31
N ASP A 252 -3.40 17.39 24.49
CA ASP A 252 -4.85 17.29 24.34
C ASP A 252 -5.26 16.97 22.90
N CYS A 253 -4.61 17.59 21.93
CA CYS A 253 -4.91 17.36 20.52
C CYS A 253 -4.62 15.92 20.10
N LEU A 254 -3.46 15.38 20.52
CA LEU A 254 -3.11 13.99 20.30
C LEU A 254 -4.07 13.05 21.03
N ALA A 255 -4.41 13.33 22.29
CA ALA A 255 -5.32 12.50 23.08
C ALA A 255 -6.74 12.48 22.48
N CYS A 256 -7.28 13.65 22.14
CA CYS A 256 -8.66 13.79 21.69
C CYS A 256 -8.88 13.38 20.23
N ASN A 257 -7.89 13.58 19.34
CA ASN A 257 -8.06 13.42 17.89
C ASN A 257 -7.08 12.40 17.26
N GLY A 258 -6.15 11.87 18.04
CA GLY A 258 -5.08 11.02 17.53
C GLY A 258 -4.14 11.74 16.58
N SER A 259 -3.40 10.97 15.77
CA SER A 259 -2.43 11.50 14.80
C SER A 259 -3.05 12.34 13.68
N SER A 260 -4.38 12.26 13.49
CA SER A 260 -5.09 13.01 12.47
C SER A 260 -5.08 14.53 12.71
N SER A 261 -4.94 14.96 13.97
CA SER A 261 -4.88 16.36 14.39
C SER A 261 -4.19 16.48 15.74
N GLN A 262 -2.89 16.16 15.78
CA GLN A 262 -2.12 16.03 17.02
C GLN A 262 -1.49 17.33 17.56
N TYR A 263 -1.57 18.43 16.82
CA TYR A 263 -0.95 19.70 17.24
C TYR A 263 -2.02 20.75 17.53
N ALA A 264 -1.86 21.49 18.62
CA ALA A 264 -2.67 22.67 18.87
C ALA A 264 -2.32 23.77 17.86
N LYS A 265 -3.33 24.52 17.41
CA LYS A 265 -3.13 25.78 16.69
C LYS A 265 -2.38 26.78 17.58
N ALA A 266 -1.69 27.75 16.97
CA ALA A 266 -0.93 28.75 17.72
C ALA A 266 -1.79 29.62 18.66
N ASP A 267 -3.03 29.90 18.25
CA ASP A 267 -4.04 30.60 19.05
C ASP A 267 -4.73 29.70 20.10
N LYS A 268 -4.40 28.40 20.11
CA LYS A 268 -5.00 27.35 20.95
C LYS A 268 -6.51 27.14 20.73
N SER A 269 -7.07 27.66 19.64
CA SER A 269 -8.52 27.58 19.35
C SER A 269 -8.98 26.18 18.92
N GLY A 270 -8.05 25.31 18.54
CA GLY A 270 -8.33 23.95 18.10
C GLY A 270 -7.08 23.17 17.76
N CYS A 271 -7.27 22.04 17.09
CA CYS A 271 -6.19 21.14 16.68
C CYS A 271 -5.98 21.14 15.16
N GLN A 272 -4.80 20.70 14.74
CA GLN A 272 -4.37 20.58 13.35
C GLN A 272 -3.36 19.43 13.18
N ALA A 273 -3.21 18.95 11.94
CA ALA A 273 -2.39 17.79 11.61
C ALA A 273 -0.87 18.07 11.64
N SER A 274 -0.46 19.33 11.41
CA SER A 274 0.94 19.75 11.31
C SER A 274 1.30 20.74 12.42
N PRO A 275 2.55 20.81 12.90
CA PRO A 275 2.93 21.79 13.92
C PRO A 275 2.95 23.22 13.33
N VAL A 276 2.59 24.24 14.13
CA VAL A 276 2.93 25.64 13.81
C VAL A 276 4.32 25.91 14.34
N SER A 277 5.23 26.48 13.55
CA SER A 277 6.48 27.02 14.08
C SER A 277 6.23 28.47 14.53
N THR A 278 6.49 28.77 15.81
CA THR A 278 6.25 30.08 16.42
C THR A 278 7.33 31.12 16.09
N ALA A 279 8.27 30.81 15.19
CA ALA A 279 9.27 31.76 14.75
C ALA A 279 8.68 32.66 13.63
N ALA A 280 8.86 33.97 13.79
CA ALA A 280 8.66 34.90 12.68
C ALA A 280 9.57 34.51 11.51
N GLY A 281 9.11 34.79 10.29
CA GLY A 281 9.91 34.56 9.10
C GLY A 281 11.13 35.47 9.04
N ALA A 282 12.05 35.12 8.15
CA ALA A 282 13.18 35.96 7.80
C ALA A 282 12.71 37.26 7.12
N ASP A 283 13.50 38.31 7.32
CA ASP A 283 13.26 39.61 6.72
C ASP A 283 13.45 39.58 5.20
N VAL A 284 12.46 40.07 4.47
CA VAL A 284 12.44 40.20 3.02
C VAL A 284 12.12 41.63 2.60
N THR A 285 12.48 41.95 1.36
CA THR A 285 12.23 43.29 0.79
C THR A 285 10.94 43.26 -0.03
N CYS A 286 9.92 43.99 0.42
CA CYS A 286 8.70 44.21 -0.34
C CYS A 286 8.75 45.54 -1.12
N SER A 287 7.66 45.89 -1.82
CA SER A 287 7.59 47.08 -2.68
C SER A 287 7.48 48.42 -1.94
N ALA A 288 7.26 48.41 -0.62
CA ALA A 288 7.25 49.60 0.25
C ALA A 288 7.79 49.26 1.65
N ALA A 289 8.09 50.30 2.43
CA ALA A 289 8.76 50.19 3.74
C ALA A 289 7.84 49.77 4.91
N THR A 290 6.51 49.72 4.73
CA THR A 290 5.55 49.33 5.78
C THR A 290 4.71 48.14 5.31
N CYS A 291 4.75 47.04 6.06
CA CYS A 291 4.34 45.72 5.57
C CYS A 291 2.86 45.40 5.83
N THR A 292 2.18 46.21 6.64
CA THR A 292 0.78 46.02 7.03
C THR A 292 -0.23 46.60 6.03
N THR A 293 0.22 47.37 5.05
CA THR A 293 -0.65 47.97 4.02
C THR A 293 -0.85 46.97 2.88
N SER A 294 -2.11 46.62 2.61
CA SER A 294 -2.50 45.74 1.49
C SER A 294 -1.88 46.21 0.16
N GLY A 295 -1.31 45.29 -0.61
CA GLY A 295 -0.62 45.56 -1.87
C GLY A 295 0.88 45.81 -1.77
N THR A 296 1.46 45.90 -0.56
CA THR A 296 2.90 46.12 -0.36
C THR A 296 3.74 44.87 -0.62
N CYS A 297 3.29 43.73 -0.10
CA CYS A 297 3.83 42.41 -0.37
C CYS A 297 2.74 41.59 -1.10
N PRO A 298 3.11 40.53 -1.86
CA PRO A 298 2.14 39.58 -2.38
C PRO A 298 1.29 39.02 -1.23
N ASN A 299 0.02 38.72 -1.51
CA ASN A 299 -0.83 38.07 -0.50
C ASN A 299 -0.14 36.79 0.01
N PRO A 300 -0.05 36.58 1.34
CA PRO A 300 0.49 35.35 1.88
C PRO A 300 -0.41 34.16 1.49
N PRO A 301 0.11 32.92 1.54
CA PRO A 301 -0.68 31.72 1.25
C PRO A 301 -1.97 31.67 2.07
N THR A 302 -3.07 31.24 1.46
CA THR A 302 -4.36 31.08 2.16
C THR A 302 -4.44 29.80 3.00
N ALA A 303 -3.54 28.86 2.74
CA ALA A 303 -3.33 27.66 3.53
C ALA A 303 -1.83 27.54 3.87
N PRO A 304 -1.47 27.33 5.15
CA PRO A 304 -2.34 27.37 6.33
C PRO A 304 -2.90 28.79 6.60
N ALA A 305 -4.06 28.86 7.27
CA ALA A 305 -4.72 30.14 7.57
C ALA A 305 -3.97 30.96 8.63
N GLY A 306 -4.19 32.27 8.66
CA GLY A 306 -3.65 33.18 9.68
C GLY A 306 -2.26 33.76 9.37
N LEU A 307 -1.73 33.52 8.17
CA LEU A 307 -0.48 34.11 7.72
C LEU A 307 -0.69 35.59 7.34
N THR A 308 0.10 36.48 7.93
CA THR A 308 0.09 37.91 7.64
C THR A 308 1.50 38.46 7.55
N TRP A 309 1.70 39.46 6.69
CA TRP A 309 2.93 40.25 6.71
C TRP A 309 2.96 41.19 7.91
N GLN A 310 4.10 41.25 8.57
CA GLN A 310 4.42 42.20 9.63
C GLN A 310 5.72 42.93 9.28
N ASN A 311 5.99 44.04 9.95
CA ASN A 311 7.30 44.68 9.84
C ASN A 311 8.37 43.73 10.37
N GLY A 312 9.46 43.62 9.62
CA GLY A 312 10.63 42.83 9.97
C GLY A 312 11.44 43.44 11.11
N GLU A 313 12.50 42.74 11.51
CA GLU A 313 13.46 43.23 12.51
C GLU A 313 14.30 44.38 11.95
N ASP A 314 14.69 44.28 10.67
CA ASP A 314 15.37 45.30 9.90
C ASP A 314 14.39 46.38 9.44
N THR A 315 14.78 47.65 9.64
CA THR A 315 13.96 48.80 9.25
C THR A 315 13.65 48.79 7.76
N GLY A 316 12.35 48.81 7.41
CA GLY A 316 11.88 48.79 6.03
C GLY A 316 11.82 47.40 5.39
N LYS A 317 12.04 46.33 6.16
CA LYS A 317 11.81 44.93 5.72
C LYS A 317 10.51 44.38 6.27
N CYS A 318 10.07 43.27 5.68
CA CYS A 318 8.85 42.55 6.05
C CYS A 318 9.17 41.11 6.40
N ALA A 319 8.41 40.55 7.34
CA ALA A 319 8.48 39.14 7.70
C ALA A 319 7.07 38.55 7.76
N ILE A 320 6.94 37.24 7.55
CA ILE A 320 5.70 36.52 7.86
C ILE A 320 5.60 36.36 9.38
N ASN A 321 4.42 36.66 9.93
CA ASN A 321 4.15 36.61 11.36
C ASN A 321 4.51 35.28 12.03
N SER A 322 4.29 34.15 11.35
CA SER A 322 4.65 32.83 11.84
C SER A 322 4.82 31.86 10.67
N CYS A 323 6.02 31.32 10.49
CA CYS A 323 6.25 30.39 9.40
C CYS A 323 5.57 29.03 9.66
N PRO A 324 4.92 28.43 8.65
CA PRO A 324 4.46 27.06 8.75
C PRO A 324 5.65 26.11 8.99
N ALA A 325 5.46 25.04 9.78
CA ALA A 325 6.53 24.08 10.02
C ALA A 325 6.96 23.31 8.75
N ASN A 326 6.08 23.23 7.75
CA ASN A 326 6.42 22.72 6.43
C ASN A 326 5.91 23.70 5.37
N THR A 327 6.84 24.30 4.64
CA THR A 327 6.54 25.15 3.48
C THR A 327 6.88 24.49 2.15
N SER A 328 7.40 23.26 2.15
CA SER A 328 7.78 22.54 0.93
C SER A 328 6.57 21.99 0.15
N SER A 329 5.38 21.95 0.78
CA SER A 329 4.14 21.43 0.21
C SER A 329 2.91 21.88 1.00
N GLY A 330 1.71 21.75 0.41
CA GLY A 330 0.44 21.98 1.11
C GLY A 330 0.03 23.45 1.25
N LEU A 331 0.77 24.35 0.59
CA LEU A 331 0.42 25.76 0.50
C LEU A 331 -0.61 25.98 -0.60
N THR A 332 -1.28 27.13 -0.56
CA THR A 332 -2.13 27.60 -1.66
C THR A 332 -1.80 29.06 -1.91
N GLY A 333 -1.19 29.35 -3.07
CA GLY A 333 -0.75 30.69 -3.43
C GLY A 333 0.61 31.08 -2.85
N ALA A 334 1.55 30.13 -2.77
CA ALA A 334 2.94 30.43 -2.43
C ALA A 334 3.56 31.45 -3.39
N SER A 335 4.44 32.30 -2.89
CA SER A 335 5.22 33.25 -3.69
C SER A 335 6.69 33.21 -3.30
N ASP A 336 7.58 33.65 -4.19
CA ASP A 336 9.02 33.71 -3.90
C ASP A 336 9.31 34.56 -2.65
N LEU A 337 8.60 35.67 -2.45
CA LEU A 337 8.74 36.49 -1.24
C LEU A 337 8.31 35.75 0.02
N PHE A 338 7.19 35.02 -0.02
CA PHE A 338 6.79 34.14 1.07
C PHE A 338 7.87 33.09 1.35
N CYS A 339 8.39 32.42 0.32
CA CYS A 339 9.40 31.37 0.47
C CYS A 339 10.76 31.90 0.92
N GLN A 340 11.10 33.15 0.65
CA GLN A 340 12.28 33.80 1.22
C GLN A 340 12.10 34.08 2.71
N SER A 341 10.90 34.48 3.13
CA SER A 341 10.60 34.73 4.55
C SER A 341 10.43 33.41 5.33
N CYS A 342 9.81 32.40 4.71
CA CYS A 342 9.60 31.08 5.28
C CYS A 342 10.18 29.98 4.37
N PRO A 343 11.52 29.81 4.34
CA PRO A 343 12.17 28.82 3.48
C PRO A 343 11.70 27.40 3.76
N GLY A 344 11.62 26.59 2.70
CA GLY A 344 11.43 25.16 2.80
C GLY A 344 12.70 24.42 3.21
N THR A 345 12.66 23.10 3.09
CA THR A 345 13.81 22.26 3.39
C THR A 345 14.93 22.49 2.37
N THR A 346 16.15 22.72 2.86
CA THR A 346 17.34 22.81 2.00
C THR A 346 17.65 21.43 1.39
N VAL A 347 17.90 21.39 0.08
CA VAL A 347 18.26 20.17 -0.66
C VAL A 347 19.65 20.36 -1.25
N ASP A 348 20.58 19.47 -0.96
CA ASP A 348 21.97 19.52 -1.47
C ASP A 348 22.67 20.88 -1.26
N GLY A 349 22.37 21.56 -0.15
CA GLY A 349 22.91 22.89 0.18
C GLY A 349 22.22 24.06 -0.52
N VAL A 350 21.22 23.81 -1.38
CA VAL A 350 20.39 24.82 -2.04
C VAL A 350 19.17 25.14 -1.16
N LYS A 351 19.01 26.41 -0.79
CA LYS A 351 17.89 26.88 0.03
C LYS A 351 16.58 26.84 -0.77
N ALA A 352 15.49 26.37 -0.15
CA ALA A 352 14.18 26.32 -0.77
C ALA A 352 13.42 27.65 -0.62
N ILE A 353 13.83 28.66 -1.38
CA ILE A 353 13.34 30.05 -1.27
C ILE A 353 12.49 30.50 -2.48
N TYR A 354 12.21 29.61 -3.42
CA TYR A 354 11.39 29.92 -4.60
C TYR A 354 10.10 29.13 -4.56
N ALA A 355 8.99 29.73 -4.96
CA ALA A 355 7.73 29.01 -5.09
C ALA A 355 7.76 28.13 -6.35
N ASN A 356 7.23 26.91 -6.25
CA ASN A 356 7.06 26.06 -7.42
C ASN A 356 6.01 26.63 -8.39
N THR A 357 5.94 26.11 -9.63
CA THR A 357 5.03 26.64 -10.65
C THR A 357 3.55 26.41 -10.31
N ALA A 358 3.25 25.44 -9.44
CA ALA A 358 1.90 25.17 -8.94
C ALA A 358 1.49 26.08 -7.77
N LEU A 359 2.41 26.88 -7.22
CA LEU A 359 2.20 27.73 -6.03
C LEU A 359 1.77 26.94 -4.78
N THR A 360 2.22 25.70 -4.67
CA THR A 360 1.87 24.76 -3.58
C THR A 360 2.99 24.51 -2.58
N GLY A 361 4.19 25.01 -2.84
CA GLY A 361 5.35 24.81 -1.97
C GLY A 361 6.56 25.64 -2.36
N CYS A 362 7.48 25.76 -1.42
CA CYS A 362 8.80 26.37 -1.54
C CYS A 362 9.84 25.31 -1.89
N VAL A 363 10.63 25.54 -2.94
CA VAL A 363 11.49 24.53 -3.55
C VAL A 363 12.93 25.01 -3.70
N ALA A 364 13.85 24.06 -3.56
CA ALA A 364 15.29 24.27 -3.69
C ALA A 364 15.69 24.28 -5.16
N ALA A 365 15.49 25.43 -5.80
CA ALA A 365 15.96 25.71 -7.15
C ALA A 365 17.11 26.73 -7.11
N ILE A 366 18.01 26.70 -8.09
CA ILE A 366 19.14 27.63 -8.16
C ILE A 366 18.71 29.06 -8.54
N GLN A 367 17.53 29.18 -9.15
CA GLN A 367 16.86 30.43 -9.51
C GLN A 367 15.34 30.26 -9.37
N THR A 368 14.60 31.36 -9.48
CA THR A 368 13.13 31.36 -9.50
C THR A 368 12.55 30.36 -10.52
N CYS A 369 11.39 29.80 -10.18
CA CYS A 369 10.59 28.95 -11.06
C CYS A 369 9.65 29.78 -11.96
N GLY A 370 9.59 31.10 -11.76
CA GLY A 370 8.69 32.00 -12.47
C GLY A 370 9.24 32.56 -13.78
N ALA A 371 8.47 33.47 -14.38
CA ALA A 371 8.78 34.09 -15.68
C ALA A 371 10.03 34.99 -15.69
N THR A 372 10.59 35.32 -14.52
CA THR A 372 11.78 36.17 -14.37
C THR A 372 13.07 35.36 -14.33
N ARG A 373 13.00 34.03 -14.48
CA ARG A 373 14.20 33.18 -14.57
C ARG A 373 15.01 33.53 -15.82
N ALA A 374 16.33 33.58 -15.70
CA ALA A 374 17.20 33.85 -16.83
C ALA A 374 17.13 32.72 -17.88
N ASP A 375 17.10 33.10 -19.16
CA ASP A 375 17.07 32.16 -20.28
C ASP A 375 18.25 31.18 -20.23
N ASN A 376 18.01 29.94 -20.68
CA ASN A 376 19.04 28.89 -20.83
C ASN A 376 19.75 28.47 -19.53
N THR A 377 19.07 28.60 -18.38
CA THR A 377 19.61 28.25 -17.05
C THR A 377 18.93 27.06 -16.37
N TRP A 378 17.96 26.40 -17.01
CA TRP A 378 17.27 25.26 -16.40
C TRP A 378 18.21 24.05 -16.26
N THR A 379 18.18 23.43 -15.08
CA THR A 379 18.80 22.12 -14.82
C THR A 379 17.73 21.07 -14.55
N ASN A 380 18.07 19.77 -14.62
CA ASN A 380 17.12 18.71 -14.27
C ASN A 380 16.64 18.84 -12.82
N SER A 381 17.54 19.19 -11.88
CA SER A 381 17.18 19.43 -10.49
C SER A 381 16.18 20.56 -10.34
N ASP A 382 16.37 21.67 -11.05
CA ASP A 382 15.40 22.78 -11.05
C ASP A 382 14.07 22.38 -11.67
N CYS A 383 14.10 21.62 -12.77
CA CYS A 383 12.88 21.19 -13.44
C CYS A 383 12.04 20.28 -12.54
N LEU A 384 12.67 19.32 -11.88
CA LEU A 384 12.03 18.47 -10.90
C LEU A 384 11.50 19.27 -9.70
N ALA A 385 12.30 20.19 -9.16
CA ALA A 385 11.91 21.02 -8.02
C ALA A 385 10.74 21.95 -8.36
N CYS A 386 10.81 22.67 -9.48
CA CYS A 386 9.82 23.67 -9.87
C CYS A 386 8.54 23.08 -10.43
N ASN A 387 8.58 21.95 -11.15
CA ASN A 387 7.43 21.41 -11.90
C ASN A 387 7.01 20.01 -11.46
N GLY A 388 7.81 19.33 -10.62
CA GLY A 388 7.58 17.94 -10.27
C GLY A 388 7.85 16.96 -11.42
N SER A 389 7.34 15.74 -11.28
CA SER A 389 7.57 14.65 -12.23
C SER A 389 6.93 14.88 -13.61
N SER A 390 5.97 15.80 -13.73
CA SER A 390 5.31 16.13 -15.00
C SER A 390 6.24 16.84 -15.98
N SER A 391 7.32 17.47 -15.50
CA SER A 391 8.33 18.15 -16.33
C SER A 391 9.67 18.22 -15.60
N GLN A 392 10.26 17.05 -15.37
CA GLN A 392 11.46 16.89 -14.53
C GLN A 392 12.80 17.06 -15.27
N TYR A 393 12.81 17.19 -16.59
CA TYR A 393 14.04 17.30 -17.37
C TYR A 393 14.19 18.67 -17.99
N ALA A 394 15.38 19.26 -17.92
CA ALA A 394 15.70 20.45 -18.69
C ALA A 394 15.77 20.10 -20.18
N LYS A 395 15.28 21.01 -21.03
CA LYS A 395 15.52 20.96 -22.47
C LYS A 395 17.02 21.04 -22.76
N ALA A 396 17.45 20.54 -23.92
CA ALA A 396 18.87 20.51 -24.30
C ALA A 396 19.50 21.91 -24.37
N ASP A 397 18.74 22.91 -24.80
CA ASP A 397 19.13 24.33 -24.82
C ASP A 397 19.01 25.02 -23.45
N ARG A 398 18.49 24.32 -22.43
CA ARG A 398 18.18 24.82 -21.08
C ARG A 398 17.13 25.93 -21.04
N SER A 399 16.34 26.13 -22.11
CA SER A 399 15.33 27.20 -22.19
C SER A 399 14.07 26.91 -21.36
N GLY A 400 13.88 25.68 -20.91
CA GLY A 400 12.73 25.28 -20.12
C GLY A 400 12.80 23.82 -19.69
N CYS A 401 11.67 23.32 -19.18
CA CYS A 401 11.51 21.94 -18.74
C CYS A 401 10.63 21.12 -19.68
N GLN A 402 10.76 19.81 -19.59
CA GLN A 402 10.01 18.82 -20.38
C GLN A 402 9.85 17.51 -19.59
N ALA A 403 8.82 16.74 -19.95
CA ALA A 403 8.46 15.49 -19.26
C ALA A 403 9.44 14.34 -19.50
N SER A 404 10.11 14.32 -20.67
CA SER A 404 10.99 13.23 -21.11
C SER A 404 12.43 13.72 -21.25
N PRO A 405 13.44 12.89 -20.96
CA PRO A 405 14.82 13.28 -21.18
C PRO A 405 15.11 13.43 -22.68
N VAL A 406 15.93 14.40 -23.07
CA VAL A 406 16.58 14.39 -24.40
C VAL A 406 17.99 13.84 -24.19
N SER A 407 18.35 12.78 -24.91
CA SER A 407 19.72 12.27 -24.85
C SER A 407 20.59 13.15 -25.73
N ILE A 408 21.61 13.76 -25.12
CA ILE A 408 22.48 14.78 -25.74
C ILE A 408 23.54 14.16 -26.68
N ALA A 409 23.51 12.84 -26.89
CA ALA A 409 24.42 12.17 -27.81
C ALA A 409 23.84 12.23 -29.23
N ALA A 410 24.68 12.60 -30.18
CA ALA A 410 24.41 12.37 -31.59
C ALA A 410 24.12 10.88 -31.80
N GLY A 411 23.24 10.58 -32.77
CA GLY A 411 22.94 9.22 -33.15
C GLY A 411 24.15 8.50 -33.73
N ALA A 412 24.04 7.18 -33.83
CA ALA A 412 25.02 6.36 -34.52
C ALA A 412 25.11 6.74 -36.00
N ASP A 413 26.30 6.59 -36.57
CA ASP A 413 26.56 6.84 -37.97
C ASP A 413 25.84 5.81 -38.87
N VAL A 414 25.06 6.31 -39.82
CA VAL A 414 24.30 5.54 -40.80
C VAL A 414 24.66 5.96 -42.23
N THR A 415 24.31 5.13 -43.20
CA THR A 415 24.58 5.39 -44.62
C THR A 415 23.35 5.97 -45.30
N CYS A 416 23.45 7.19 -45.83
CA CYS A 416 22.42 7.80 -46.68
C CYS A 416 22.76 7.68 -48.18
N SER A 417 21.91 8.20 -49.07
CA SER A 417 22.08 8.08 -50.52
C SER A 417 23.18 8.98 -51.11
N ALA A 418 23.71 9.93 -50.34
CA ALA A 418 24.86 10.76 -50.72
C ALA A 418 25.82 11.00 -49.54
N ALA A 419 27.01 11.54 -49.83
CA ALA A 419 28.13 11.68 -48.89
C ALA A 419 28.00 12.86 -47.89
N THR A 420 27.04 13.78 -48.07
CA THR A 420 26.81 14.95 -47.21
C THR A 420 25.37 15.01 -46.73
N CYS A 421 25.15 15.13 -45.43
CA CYS A 421 23.87 14.83 -44.80
C CYS A 421 22.97 16.05 -44.56
N THR A 422 23.48 17.24 -44.88
CA THR A 422 22.80 18.52 -44.64
C THR A 422 21.92 18.97 -45.81
N THR A 423 21.99 18.29 -46.96
CA THR A 423 21.19 18.62 -48.14
C THR A 423 19.86 17.86 -48.09
N SER A 424 18.74 18.59 -48.15
CA SER A 424 17.39 18.02 -48.16
C SER A 424 17.25 16.97 -49.27
N GLY A 425 16.65 15.82 -48.94
CA GLY A 425 16.50 14.68 -49.86
C GLY A 425 17.64 13.64 -49.83
N THR A 426 18.72 13.88 -49.09
CA THR A 426 19.85 12.93 -48.97
C THR A 426 19.54 11.74 -48.04
N CYS A 427 18.87 12.02 -46.93
CA CYS A 427 18.34 11.01 -46.02
C CYS A 427 16.81 11.17 -46.00
N PRO A 428 16.02 10.12 -45.68
CA PRO A 428 14.61 10.27 -45.37
C PRO A 428 14.40 11.33 -44.29
N ASN A 429 13.33 12.11 -44.37
CA ASN A 429 13.05 13.12 -43.35
C ASN A 429 13.03 12.48 -41.96
N PRO A 430 13.68 13.10 -40.95
CA PRO A 430 13.60 12.62 -39.58
C PRO A 430 12.15 12.73 -39.05
N PRO A 431 11.81 12.02 -37.96
CA PRO A 431 10.50 12.13 -37.35
C PRO A 431 10.14 13.59 -37.03
N THR A 432 8.88 13.98 -37.23
CA THR A 432 8.39 15.33 -36.94
C THR A 432 8.10 15.55 -35.45
N ALA A 433 7.95 14.46 -34.70
CA ALA A 433 7.86 14.44 -33.25
C ALA A 433 8.87 13.42 -32.70
N PRO A 434 9.69 13.78 -31.68
CA PRO A 434 9.88 15.12 -31.12
C PRO A 434 10.41 16.14 -32.14
N ALA A 435 10.12 17.43 -31.94
CA ALA A 435 10.61 18.49 -32.82
C ALA A 435 12.13 18.71 -32.68
N GLY A 436 12.77 19.25 -33.71
CA GLY A 436 14.19 19.64 -33.69
C GLY A 436 15.19 18.55 -34.13
N LEU A 437 14.68 17.39 -34.57
CA LEU A 437 15.50 16.32 -35.15
C LEU A 437 15.96 16.70 -36.55
N ASN A 438 17.27 16.67 -36.79
CA ASN A 438 17.87 16.94 -38.08
C ASN A 438 19.02 15.96 -38.35
N TRP A 439 19.24 15.65 -39.63
CA TRP A 439 20.43 14.95 -40.05
C TRP A 439 21.64 15.89 -40.02
N GLN A 440 22.76 15.38 -39.52
CA GLN A 440 24.06 16.02 -39.57
C GLN A 440 25.10 15.06 -40.14
N ASN A 441 26.26 15.57 -40.53
CA ASN A 441 27.38 14.72 -40.90
C ASN A 441 27.81 13.89 -39.68
N GLY A 442 27.99 12.60 -39.90
CA GLY A 442 28.43 11.65 -38.90
C GLY A 442 29.90 11.83 -38.52
N VAL A 443 30.35 11.05 -37.52
CA VAL A 443 31.75 11.04 -37.07
C VAL A 443 32.65 10.39 -38.12
N VAL A 444 32.14 9.36 -38.79
CA VAL A 444 32.77 8.70 -39.93
C VAL A 444 32.48 9.49 -41.20
N THR A 445 33.53 9.89 -41.92
CA THR A 445 33.45 10.61 -43.20
C THR A 445 32.51 9.90 -44.18
N GLY A 446 31.56 10.66 -44.73
CA GLY A 446 30.57 10.14 -45.68
C GLY A 446 29.37 9.40 -45.05
N LYS A 447 29.25 9.41 -43.72
CA LYS A 447 28.09 8.91 -42.97
C LYS A 447 27.28 10.07 -42.38
N CYS A 448 26.06 9.75 -41.95
CA CYS A 448 25.11 10.67 -41.36
C CYS A 448 24.71 10.24 -39.96
N ALA A 449 24.39 11.18 -39.09
CA ALA A 449 23.85 10.89 -37.77
C ALA A 449 22.68 11.85 -37.49
N ILE A 450 21.74 11.44 -36.63
CA ILE A 450 20.76 12.36 -36.07
C ILE A 450 21.46 13.27 -35.05
N ASN A 451 21.19 14.56 -35.12
CA ASN A 451 21.81 15.58 -34.25
C ASN A 451 21.67 15.28 -32.75
N SER A 452 20.54 14.74 -32.32
CA SER A 452 20.32 14.29 -30.94
C SER A 452 19.20 13.24 -30.90
N CYS A 453 19.50 12.07 -30.35
CA CYS A 453 18.48 11.03 -30.23
C CYS A 453 17.49 11.33 -29.10
N PRO A 454 16.18 11.14 -29.31
CA PRO A 454 15.20 11.13 -28.21
C PRO A 454 15.59 10.06 -27.18
N ALA A 455 15.37 10.31 -25.88
CA ALA A 455 15.69 9.31 -24.86
C ALA A 455 14.82 8.04 -24.95
N ASN A 456 13.66 8.14 -25.58
CA ASN A 456 12.84 6.99 -25.94
C ASN A 456 12.46 7.10 -27.41
N THR A 457 12.96 6.17 -28.23
CA THR A 457 12.57 6.03 -29.63
C THR A 457 11.64 4.84 -29.87
N SER A 458 11.30 4.05 -28.84
CA SER A 458 10.40 2.90 -28.97
C SER A 458 8.93 3.27 -29.14
N SER A 459 8.55 4.52 -28.86
CA SER A 459 7.18 5.02 -29.01
C SER A 459 7.14 6.55 -29.06
N GLY A 460 6.00 7.13 -29.45
CA GLY A 460 5.78 8.58 -29.42
C GLY A 460 6.42 9.35 -30.57
N LEU A 461 6.93 8.64 -31.58
CA LEU A 461 7.46 9.24 -32.80
C LEU A 461 6.32 9.48 -33.80
N THR A 462 6.56 10.36 -34.78
CA THR A 462 5.68 10.51 -35.95
C THR A 462 6.55 10.53 -37.20
N GLY A 463 6.46 9.48 -38.02
CA GLY A 463 7.28 9.33 -39.23
C GLY A 463 8.64 8.67 -38.98
N ALA A 464 8.74 7.75 -38.01
CA ALA A 464 9.94 6.94 -37.80
C ALA A 464 10.31 6.15 -39.06
N SER A 465 11.59 6.09 -39.39
CA SER A 465 12.13 5.27 -40.48
C SER A 465 13.20 4.31 -39.95
N ASP A 466 13.45 3.21 -40.67
CA ASP A 466 14.54 2.28 -40.31
C ASP A 466 15.89 3.01 -40.21
N LEU A 467 16.13 3.99 -41.08
CA LEU A 467 17.37 4.76 -41.06
C LEU A 467 17.48 5.65 -39.81
N PHE A 468 16.37 6.28 -39.41
CA PHE A 468 16.30 6.99 -38.13
C PHE A 468 16.54 6.02 -36.96
N CYS A 469 15.90 4.85 -36.95
CA CYS A 469 16.02 3.88 -35.87
C CYS A 469 17.41 3.22 -35.80
N GLN A 470 18.15 3.15 -36.90
CA GLN A 470 19.56 2.75 -36.89
C GLN A 470 20.45 3.81 -36.25
N SER A 471 20.18 5.10 -36.51
CA SER A 471 20.92 6.20 -35.89
C SER A 471 20.52 6.39 -34.42
N CYS A 472 19.24 6.21 -34.09
CA CYS A 472 18.69 6.33 -32.74
C CYS A 472 17.94 5.06 -32.31
N PRO A 473 18.65 3.98 -31.97
CA PRO A 473 18.03 2.71 -31.59
C PRO A 473 17.12 2.85 -30.37
N GLY A 474 16.01 2.11 -30.38
CA GLY A 474 15.11 1.99 -29.25
C GLY A 474 15.60 1.02 -28.18
N THR A 475 14.68 0.61 -27.31
CA THR A 475 14.97 -0.36 -26.24
C THR A 475 15.23 -1.75 -26.81
N THR A 476 16.41 -2.30 -26.54
CA THR A 476 16.79 -3.67 -26.89
C THR A 476 15.89 -4.69 -26.17
N VAL A 477 15.45 -5.74 -26.86
CA VAL A 477 14.72 -6.87 -26.27
C VAL A 477 15.59 -8.12 -26.36
N GLY A 478 16.11 -8.57 -25.22
CA GLY A 478 17.10 -9.65 -25.17
C GLY A 478 18.39 -9.28 -25.88
N ARG A 479 18.69 -9.96 -26.99
CA ARG A 479 19.87 -9.69 -27.85
C ARG A 479 19.54 -8.92 -29.13
N VAL A 480 18.29 -8.50 -29.31
CA VAL A 480 17.83 -7.83 -30.54
C VAL A 480 17.72 -6.33 -30.29
N THR A 481 18.53 -5.55 -31.00
CA THR A 481 18.52 -4.09 -30.92
C THR A 481 17.33 -3.52 -31.70
N ALA A 482 16.66 -2.50 -31.16
CA ALA A 482 15.49 -1.89 -31.78
C ALA A 482 15.85 -0.87 -32.87
N VAL A 483 16.30 -1.38 -34.03
CA VAL A 483 16.81 -0.57 -35.15
C VAL A 483 15.86 -0.46 -36.34
N TYR A 484 14.65 -1.03 -36.25
CA TYR A 484 13.65 -0.99 -37.32
C TYR A 484 12.44 -0.19 -36.88
N ALA A 485 11.87 0.63 -37.77
CA ALA A 485 10.62 1.33 -37.49
C ALA A 485 9.45 0.34 -37.55
N ASN A 486 8.49 0.48 -36.64
CA ASN A 486 7.24 -0.28 -36.71
C ASN A 486 6.38 0.15 -37.92
N THR A 487 5.35 -0.63 -38.26
CA THR A 487 4.51 -0.35 -39.44
C THR A 487 3.68 0.93 -39.31
N ALA A 488 3.41 1.37 -38.07
CA ALA A 488 2.74 2.63 -37.78
C ALA A 488 3.66 3.87 -37.86
N LEU A 489 4.96 3.68 -38.02
CA LEU A 489 5.99 4.75 -38.01
C LEU A 489 5.98 5.58 -36.71
N THR A 490 5.62 4.95 -35.60
CA THR A 490 5.50 5.57 -34.27
C THR A 490 6.60 5.19 -33.30
N GLY A 491 7.48 4.24 -33.66
CA GLY A 491 8.54 3.79 -32.78
C GLY A 491 9.54 2.84 -33.46
N CYS A 492 10.71 2.71 -32.85
CA CYS A 492 11.78 1.79 -33.18
C CYS A 492 11.64 0.51 -32.36
N VAL A 493 11.62 -0.64 -33.03
CA VAL A 493 11.25 -1.93 -32.45
C VAL A 493 12.33 -2.99 -32.68
N ALA A 494 12.48 -3.87 -31.70
CA ALA A 494 13.43 -4.99 -31.70
C ALA A 494 12.92 -6.16 -32.53
N ALA A 495 12.85 -5.96 -33.85
CA ALA A 495 12.54 -7.01 -34.82
C ALA A 495 13.83 -7.64 -35.37
N THR A 496 13.77 -8.90 -35.78
CA THR A 496 14.90 -9.64 -36.36
C THR A 496 15.24 -9.18 -37.79
N ALA A 497 14.30 -8.50 -38.46
CA ALA A 497 14.47 -7.84 -39.75
C ALA A 497 13.48 -6.66 -39.87
N THR A 498 13.58 -5.87 -40.95
CA THR A 498 12.69 -4.72 -41.21
C THR A 498 11.21 -5.08 -41.10
N CYS A 499 10.40 -4.14 -40.61
CA CYS A 499 8.94 -4.23 -40.59
C CYS A 499 8.29 -3.75 -41.89
N SER A 500 9.08 -3.23 -42.83
CA SER A 500 8.60 -2.70 -44.10
C SER A 500 8.25 -3.80 -45.11
N ALA A 501 7.63 -3.40 -46.22
CA ALA A 501 7.32 -4.28 -47.35
C ALA A 501 8.56 -4.93 -48.00
N ASN A 502 9.77 -4.42 -47.72
CA ASN A 502 11.02 -4.95 -48.25
C ASN A 502 11.59 -6.12 -47.44
N ARG A 503 10.88 -6.57 -46.39
CA ARG A 503 11.28 -7.75 -45.62
C ARG A 503 11.34 -8.99 -46.53
N THR A 504 12.39 -9.79 -46.40
CA THR A 504 12.50 -11.09 -47.11
C THR A 504 11.28 -11.95 -46.82
N ALA A 505 10.62 -12.45 -47.87
CA ALA A 505 9.44 -13.29 -47.75
C ALA A 505 9.71 -14.54 -46.87
N ASN A 506 8.67 -15.00 -46.17
CA ASN A 506 8.69 -16.23 -45.36
C ASN A 506 9.63 -16.19 -44.14
N THR A 507 9.91 -15.00 -43.60
CA THR A 507 10.80 -14.79 -42.44
C THR A 507 10.10 -14.21 -41.21
N TRP A 508 8.78 -14.00 -41.25
CA TRP A 508 8.05 -13.45 -40.11
C TRP A 508 8.00 -14.46 -38.94
N THR A 509 8.25 -13.96 -37.73
CA THR A 509 8.00 -14.69 -36.47
C THR A 509 6.89 -13.99 -35.68
N ASN A 510 6.28 -14.70 -34.71
CA ASN A 510 5.28 -14.07 -33.83
C ASN A 510 5.88 -12.88 -33.05
N ALA A 511 7.15 -12.98 -32.63
CA ALA A 511 7.85 -11.88 -31.96
C ALA A 511 7.99 -10.66 -32.89
N ASP A 512 8.36 -10.87 -34.16
CA ASP A 512 8.44 -9.78 -35.14
C ASP A 512 7.06 -9.18 -35.43
N CYS A 513 6.03 -10.02 -35.57
CA CYS A 513 4.68 -9.55 -35.84
C CYS A 513 4.14 -8.68 -34.72
N LEU A 514 4.31 -9.10 -33.47
CA LEU A 514 3.97 -8.32 -32.29
C LEU A 514 4.78 -7.02 -32.21
N ALA A 515 6.09 -7.07 -32.46
CA ALA A 515 6.95 -5.89 -32.42
C ALA A 515 6.57 -4.87 -33.52
N CYS A 516 6.37 -5.34 -34.75
CA CYS A 516 6.12 -4.48 -35.91
C CYS A 516 4.69 -3.94 -35.99
N ASN A 517 3.67 -4.68 -35.55
CA ASN A 517 2.26 -4.36 -35.75
C ASN A 517 1.46 -4.22 -34.44
N GLY A 518 2.08 -4.46 -33.29
CA GLY A 518 1.39 -4.54 -32.01
C GLY A 518 0.37 -5.68 -31.96
N SER A 519 -0.64 -5.54 -31.12
CA SER A 519 -1.70 -6.55 -30.94
C SER A 519 -2.63 -6.69 -32.16
N SER A 520 -2.61 -5.73 -33.10
CA SER A 520 -3.48 -5.73 -34.28
C SER A 520 -3.16 -6.86 -35.26
N SER A 521 -1.92 -7.35 -35.28
CA SER A 521 -1.46 -8.45 -36.13
C SER A 521 -0.23 -9.11 -35.51
N GLN A 522 -0.41 -9.73 -34.34
CA GLN A 522 0.68 -10.24 -33.52
C GLN A 522 1.18 -11.65 -33.89
N TYR A 523 0.54 -12.35 -34.81
CA TYR A 523 0.91 -13.72 -35.17
C TYR A 523 1.44 -13.79 -36.60
N ALA A 524 2.53 -14.52 -36.82
CA ALA A 524 2.96 -14.85 -38.18
C ALA A 524 2.04 -15.91 -38.78
N LYS A 525 1.75 -15.80 -40.08
CA LYS A 525 1.10 -16.88 -40.83
C LYS A 525 1.94 -18.16 -40.78
N ALA A 526 1.31 -19.31 -40.99
CA ALA A 526 2.00 -20.61 -40.96
C ALA A 526 3.14 -20.71 -42.00
N ASP A 527 2.99 -20.06 -43.15
CA ASP A 527 4.00 -19.93 -44.20
C ASP A 527 5.04 -18.84 -43.93
N LYS A 528 4.88 -18.07 -42.84
CA LYS A 528 5.69 -16.91 -42.44
C LYS A 528 5.72 -15.77 -43.45
N SER A 529 4.78 -15.72 -44.40
CA SER A 529 4.76 -14.72 -45.47
C SER A 529 4.35 -13.32 -44.99
N SER A 530 3.51 -13.25 -43.96
CA SER A 530 2.95 -12.02 -43.41
C SER A 530 2.43 -12.22 -41.98
N CYS A 531 1.99 -11.14 -41.34
CA CYS A 531 1.36 -11.18 -40.02
C CYS A 531 -0.17 -11.21 -40.11
N GLN A 532 -0.82 -11.70 -39.07
CA GLN A 532 -2.27 -11.80 -38.93
C GLN A 532 -2.71 -11.62 -37.47
N ALA A 533 -3.96 -11.19 -37.27
CA ALA A 533 -4.54 -10.92 -35.95
C ALA A 533 -4.81 -12.19 -35.13
N THR A 534 -5.19 -13.28 -35.81
CA THR A 534 -5.60 -14.53 -35.17
C THR A 534 -4.47 -15.55 -35.22
N ALA A 535 -4.26 -16.31 -34.14
CA ALA A 535 -3.27 -17.37 -34.14
C ALA A 535 -3.62 -18.41 -35.24
N PRO A 536 -2.63 -18.92 -36.00
CA PRO A 536 -2.90 -19.98 -36.96
C PRO A 536 -3.49 -21.19 -36.24
N SER A 537 -4.76 -21.49 -36.53
CA SER A 537 -5.45 -22.64 -35.96
C SER A 537 -4.75 -23.92 -36.45
N SER A 538 -4.23 -24.70 -35.51
CA SER A 538 -3.66 -26.03 -35.74
C SER A 538 -4.72 -27.06 -36.12
N SER A 539 -5.49 -26.81 -37.18
CA SER A 539 -6.66 -27.60 -37.61
C SER A 539 -6.33 -28.63 -38.69
N THR A 540 -5.15 -29.24 -38.64
CA THR A 540 -4.78 -30.31 -39.61
C THR A 540 -5.27 -31.70 -39.21
N ASN A 541 -5.84 -31.88 -38.02
CA ASN A 541 -6.29 -33.21 -37.57
C ASN A 541 -7.76 -33.54 -37.88
N SER A 542 -8.61 -32.56 -38.20
CA SER A 542 -10.05 -32.82 -38.39
C SER A 542 -10.45 -33.24 -39.82
N MET A 543 -9.66 -32.90 -40.85
CA MET A 543 -9.96 -33.35 -42.23
C MET A 543 -9.44 -34.76 -42.55
N ILE A 544 -8.39 -35.24 -41.87
CA ILE A 544 -7.87 -36.61 -42.08
C ILE A 544 -8.83 -37.65 -41.50
N ILE A 545 -9.48 -37.38 -40.36
CA ILE A 545 -10.45 -38.32 -39.77
C ILE A 545 -11.71 -38.42 -40.64
N LEU A 546 -12.19 -37.31 -41.22
CA LEU A 546 -13.37 -37.35 -42.10
C LEU A 546 -13.08 -38.13 -43.40
N SER A 547 -11.89 -37.95 -43.99
CA SER A 547 -11.45 -38.73 -45.16
C SER A 547 -11.25 -40.22 -44.85
N SER A 548 -10.78 -40.56 -43.64
CA SER A 548 -10.56 -41.95 -43.22
C SER A 548 -11.87 -42.67 -42.93
N VAL A 549 -12.85 -41.97 -42.35
CA VAL A 549 -14.19 -42.51 -42.05
C VAL A 549 -15.02 -42.66 -43.34
N LEU A 550 -14.93 -41.73 -44.29
CA LEU A 550 -15.57 -41.88 -45.60
C LEU A 550 -14.99 -43.07 -46.39
N PHE A 551 -13.66 -43.28 -46.35
CA PHE A 551 -13.04 -44.46 -46.97
C PHE A 551 -13.48 -45.79 -46.31
N LEU A 552 -13.65 -45.81 -45.00
CA LEU A 552 -14.12 -46.99 -44.25
C LEU A 552 -15.59 -47.31 -44.52
N ILE A 553 -16.45 -46.29 -44.66
CA ILE A 553 -17.87 -46.48 -44.99
C ILE A 553 -18.03 -47.02 -46.42
N SER A 554 -17.20 -46.60 -47.38
CA SER A 554 -17.19 -47.17 -48.74
C SER A 554 -16.69 -48.62 -48.82
N PHE A 555 -16.00 -49.11 -47.78
CA PHE A 555 -15.59 -50.52 -47.68
C PHE A 555 -16.61 -51.39 -46.94
N LEU A 556 -17.56 -50.78 -46.22
CA LEU A 556 -18.55 -51.47 -45.39
C LEU A 556 -19.97 -51.48 -46.02
N PHE A 557 -20.19 -50.79 -47.14
CA PHE A 557 -21.45 -50.76 -47.88
C PHE A 557 -21.26 -51.07 -49.36
#